data_AF-A0A6A6VMN6-F1
#
_entry.id   AF-A0A6A6VMN6-F1
#
_cell.length_a   1.000
_cell.length_b   1.000
_cell.length_c   1.000
_cell.angle_alpha   90.00
_cell.angle_beta   90.00
_cell.angle_gamma   90.00
#
_symmetry.space_group_name_H-M   'P 1'
#
loop_
_entity.id
_entity.type
_entity.pdbx_description
1 polymer ?
#
loop_
_entity_poly.entity_id
_entity_poly.type
_entity_poly.pdbx_seq_one_letter_code
_entity_poly.pdbx_strand_id
1 'polypeptide(L)'
;MTTLPKHGLINESVRYLNLVYLDKLDVLLPDPDDGIWITLDMMAEIYVLAERLQDVQAKNSLVRSMDEMSEEQVPCASTIAKIYAGTTSGTMLRKLMVEMHRHLESFSISCCVDPACIYPMEFLEDLIAALIVDKKADVPDRDYENFLETIEAAPCKEK
;
A
#
# COMPACT_ATOMS: atom_id res chain seq x y z
N MET A 1 9.85 39.95 -9.87
CA MET A 1 10.32 38.67 -9.30
C MET A 1 9.11 37.83 -8.96
N THR A 2 8.64 37.06 -9.93
CA THR A 2 7.53 36.11 -9.80
C THR A 2 8.06 34.87 -9.11
N THR A 3 7.74 34.71 -7.83
CA THR A 3 7.94 33.47 -7.08
C THR A 3 7.08 32.38 -7.71
N LEU A 4 7.73 31.38 -8.31
CA LEU A 4 7.09 30.12 -8.74
C LEU A 4 6.37 29.48 -7.54
N PRO A 5 5.15 28.90 -7.73
CA PRO A 5 4.46 28.18 -6.68
C PRO A 5 5.28 26.96 -6.26
N LYS A 6 5.66 26.91 -4.98
CA LYS A 6 6.29 25.76 -4.34
C LYS A 6 5.39 24.54 -4.54
N HIS A 7 5.91 23.50 -5.19
CA HIS A 7 5.31 22.18 -5.39
C HIS A 7 3.79 22.19 -5.46
N GLY A 8 3.25 22.48 -6.65
CA GLY A 8 1.85 22.19 -6.93
C GLY A 8 1.60 20.72 -6.62
N LEU A 9 0.82 20.48 -5.56
CA LEU A 9 0.21 19.20 -5.23
C LEU A 9 -0.37 18.61 -6.52
N ILE A 10 0.36 17.72 -7.17
CA ILE A 10 -0.21 16.95 -8.27
C ILE A 10 -1.27 16.09 -7.61
N ASN A 11 -2.52 16.46 -7.87
CA ASN A 11 -3.72 15.86 -7.30
C ASN A 11 -3.67 14.33 -7.52
N GLU A 12 -3.97 13.55 -6.48
CA GLU A 12 -4.11 12.08 -6.50
C GLU A 12 -4.90 11.58 -7.72
N SER A 13 -5.92 12.35 -8.15
CA SER A 13 -6.73 12.08 -9.34
C SER A 13 -5.92 12.09 -10.65
N VAL A 14 -4.97 13.02 -10.80
CA VAL A 14 -4.12 13.12 -12.01
C VAL A 14 -3.15 11.95 -12.07
N ARG A 15 -2.60 11.53 -10.92
CA ARG A 15 -1.69 10.38 -10.84
C ARG A 15 -2.42 9.08 -11.13
N TYR A 16 -3.63 8.92 -10.59
CA TYR A 16 -4.49 7.80 -10.93
C TYR A 16 -4.82 7.76 -12.42
N LEU A 17 -5.17 8.90 -13.04
CA LEU A 17 -5.40 8.96 -14.48
C LEU A 17 -4.15 8.57 -15.28
N ASN A 18 -2.95 9.01 -14.87
CA ASN A 18 -1.72 8.58 -15.54
C ASN A 18 -1.52 7.06 -15.45
N LEU A 19 -1.74 6.47 -14.26
CA LEU A 19 -1.67 5.02 -14.09
C LEU A 19 -2.62 4.30 -15.04
N VAL A 20 -3.89 4.73 -15.09
CA VAL A 20 -4.92 4.06 -15.91
C VAL A 20 -4.69 4.24 -17.40
N TYR A 21 -4.35 5.46 -17.85
CA TYR A 21 -4.27 5.77 -19.28
C TYR A 21 -2.94 5.38 -19.91
N LEU A 22 -1.85 5.43 -19.15
CA LEU A 22 -0.50 5.19 -19.66
C LEU A 22 0.05 3.83 -19.24
N ASP A 23 -0.65 3.11 -18.37
CA ASP A 23 -0.15 1.92 -17.65
C ASP A 23 1.22 2.18 -17.01
N LYS A 24 1.43 3.44 -16.65
CA LYS A 24 2.65 3.95 -16.05
C LYS A 24 2.24 4.62 -14.78
N LEU A 25 2.71 4.05 -13.68
CA LEU A 25 2.90 4.82 -12.48
C LEU A 25 4.06 5.78 -12.77
N ASP A 26 3.82 6.81 -13.59
CA ASP A 26 4.58 8.06 -13.53
C ASP A 26 4.18 8.70 -12.19
N VAL A 27 4.60 8.05 -11.12
CA VAL A 27 5.17 8.78 -10.02
C VAL A 27 6.21 9.61 -10.76
N LEU A 28 5.95 10.91 -10.92
CA LEU A 28 7.04 11.85 -10.75
C LEU A 28 7.61 11.48 -9.40
N LEU A 29 8.49 10.47 -9.40
CA LEU A 29 9.25 10.08 -8.26
C LEU A 29 9.80 11.43 -7.85
N PRO A 30 9.53 11.86 -6.61
CA PRO A 30 10.33 12.91 -6.04
C PRO A 30 11.79 12.63 -6.44
N ASP A 31 12.55 13.66 -6.81
CA ASP A 31 13.96 13.51 -7.25
C ASP A 31 14.59 12.40 -6.38
N PRO A 32 15.38 11.42 -6.84
CA PRO A 32 15.89 10.34 -5.99
C PRO A 32 16.41 10.78 -4.59
N ASP A 33 16.78 12.05 -4.42
CA ASP A 33 17.07 12.74 -3.14
C ASP A 33 15.85 13.09 -2.24
N ASP A 34 14.65 13.29 -2.77
CA ASP A 34 13.41 13.63 -2.06
C ASP A 34 12.80 12.43 -1.29
N GLY A 35 13.34 11.22 -1.46
CA GLY A 35 13.16 10.10 -0.52
C GLY A 35 12.00 9.13 -0.84
N ILE A 36 12.34 7.84 -0.78
CA ILE A 36 11.47 6.70 -1.12
C ILE A 36 10.21 6.61 -0.23
N TRP A 37 10.27 7.13 1.00
CA TRP A 37 9.12 7.23 1.92
C TRP A 37 7.93 8.02 1.33
N ILE A 38 8.23 9.07 0.56
CA ILE A 38 7.19 9.88 -0.11
C ILE A 38 6.49 9.03 -1.19
N THR A 39 7.20 8.09 -1.81
CA THR A 39 6.66 7.22 -2.87
C THR A 39 5.62 6.25 -2.32
N LEU A 40 5.91 5.55 -1.20
CA LEU A 40 4.96 4.61 -0.59
C LEU A 40 3.70 5.32 -0.08
N ASP A 41 3.85 6.51 0.49
CA ASP A 41 2.74 7.32 0.96
C ASP A 41 1.83 7.78 -0.20
N MET A 42 2.43 8.17 -1.33
CA MET A 42 1.70 8.52 -2.54
C MET A 42 1.01 7.31 -3.18
N MET A 43 1.64 6.14 -3.20
CA MET A 43 1.03 4.91 -3.70
C MET A 43 -0.18 4.48 -2.86
N ALA A 44 -0.12 4.66 -1.54
CA ALA A 44 -1.25 4.43 -0.66
C ALA A 44 -2.44 5.34 -0.99
N GLU A 45 -2.22 6.62 -1.28
CA GLU A 45 -3.28 7.55 -1.69
C GLU A 45 -3.95 7.11 -3.00
N ILE A 46 -3.15 6.73 -4.00
CA ILE A 46 -3.66 6.23 -5.29
C ILE A 46 -4.43 4.93 -5.09
N TYR A 47 -3.95 4.03 -4.23
CA TYR A 47 -4.64 2.77 -3.93
C TYR A 47 -6.00 3.03 -3.26
N VAL A 48 -6.06 3.91 -2.28
CA VAL A 48 -7.33 4.29 -1.63
C VAL A 48 -8.31 4.88 -2.65
N LEU A 49 -7.82 5.65 -3.60
CA LEU A 49 -8.65 6.15 -4.70
C LEU A 49 -9.12 5.01 -5.63
N ALA A 50 -8.23 4.10 -6.02
CA ALA A 50 -8.58 2.93 -6.84
C ALA A 50 -9.60 2.01 -6.14
N GLU A 51 -9.48 1.81 -4.82
CA GLU A 51 -10.45 1.09 -4.00
C GLU A 51 -11.82 1.77 -4.03
N ARG A 52 -11.88 3.10 -3.91
CA ARG A 52 -13.15 3.85 -4.02
C ARG A 52 -13.78 3.74 -5.41
N LEU A 53 -12.95 3.65 -6.45
CA LEU A 53 -13.39 3.50 -7.84
C LEU A 53 -13.66 2.04 -8.22
N GLN A 54 -13.37 1.08 -7.33
CA GLN A 54 -13.45 -0.36 -7.58
C GLN A 54 -12.62 -0.79 -8.79
N ASP A 55 -11.48 -0.12 -9.02
CA ASP A 55 -10.56 -0.41 -10.11
C ASP A 55 -9.59 -1.53 -9.70
N VAL A 56 -10.00 -2.77 -9.95
CA VAL A 56 -9.25 -3.98 -9.61
C VAL A 56 -7.87 -4.00 -10.28
N GLN A 57 -7.77 -3.53 -11.54
CA GLN A 57 -6.51 -3.54 -12.26
C GLN A 57 -5.49 -2.58 -11.63
N ALA A 58 -5.92 -1.34 -11.34
CA ALA A 58 -5.05 -0.36 -10.69
C ALA A 58 -4.61 -0.82 -9.29
N LYS A 59 -5.52 -1.42 -8.49
CA LYS A 59 -5.19 -1.99 -7.19
C LYS A 59 -4.12 -3.08 -7.29
N ASN A 60 -4.31 -4.03 -8.20
CA ASN A 60 -3.36 -5.12 -8.41
C ASN A 60 -1.99 -4.61 -8.86
N SER A 61 -1.95 -3.64 -9.79
CA SER A 61 -0.69 -3.04 -10.24
C SER A 61 0.05 -2.33 -9.10
N LEU A 62 -0.67 -1.56 -8.27
CA LEU A 62 -0.08 -0.87 -7.11
C LEU A 62 0.46 -1.84 -6.07
N VAL A 63 -0.27 -2.93 -5.77
CA VAL A 63 0.19 -3.94 -4.80
C VAL A 63 1.49 -4.59 -5.28
N ARG A 64 1.58 -4.96 -6.57
CA ARG A 64 2.83 -5.50 -7.14
C ARG A 64 3.98 -4.52 -6.99
N SER A 65 3.78 -3.26 -7.37
CA SER A 65 4.83 -2.25 -7.26
C SER A 65 5.26 -2.00 -5.80
N MET A 66 4.32 -2.00 -4.84
CA MET A 66 4.67 -1.82 -3.42
C MET A 66 5.38 -3.05 -2.84
N ASP A 67 5.04 -4.25 -3.31
CA ASP A 67 5.68 -5.49 -2.89
C ASP A 67 7.10 -5.61 -3.45
N GLU A 68 7.34 -5.21 -4.70
CA GLU A 68 8.70 -5.08 -5.27
C GLU A 68 9.57 -4.12 -4.45
N MET A 69 8.98 -3.05 -3.90
CA MET A 69 9.68 -2.13 -3.00
C MET A 69 9.85 -2.67 -1.57
N SER A 70 9.15 -3.75 -1.21
CA SER A 70 9.14 -4.31 0.15
C SER A 70 10.46 -4.94 0.59
N GLU A 71 11.29 -5.34 -0.37
CA GLU A 71 12.59 -5.93 -0.10
C GLU A 71 13.55 -4.95 0.58
N GLU A 72 13.38 -3.66 0.28
CA GLU A 72 14.26 -2.61 0.78
C GLU A 72 13.62 -1.79 1.90
N GLN A 73 12.30 -1.62 1.88
CA GLN A 73 11.61 -0.68 2.76
C GLN A 73 10.22 -1.14 3.20
N VAL A 74 9.86 -0.75 4.41
CA VAL A 74 8.54 -1.00 5.00
C VAL A 74 7.78 0.32 5.13
N PRO A 75 6.46 0.37 4.85
CA PRO A 75 5.69 1.60 4.96
C PRO A 75 5.67 2.15 6.38
N CYS A 76 5.78 3.46 6.54
CA CYS A 76 5.69 4.08 7.86
C CYS A 76 4.25 4.08 8.40
N ALA A 77 4.11 4.32 9.70
CA ALA A 77 2.82 4.26 10.37
C ALA A 77 1.76 5.22 9.80
N SER A 78 2.15 6.41 9.31
CA SER A 78 1.22 7.32 8.66
C SER A 78 0.66 6.75 7.37
N THR A 79 1.48 6.07 6.58
CA THR A 79 1.06 5.40 5.33
C THR A 79 0.11 4.24 5.66
N ILE A 80 0.43 3.43 6.67
CA ILE A 80 -0.48 2.37 7.15
C ILE A 80 -1.80 2.96 7.63
N ALA A 81 -1.76 4.06 8.39
CA ALA A 81 -2.97 4.74 8.85
C ALA A 81 -3.86 5.22 7.69
N LYS A 82 -3.27 5.78 6.64
CA LYS A 82 -4.02 6.15 5.43
C LYS A 82 -4.69 4.95 4.77
N ILE A 83 -3.97 3.84 4.63
CA ILE A 83 -4.49 2.62 4.00
C ILE A 83 -5.67 2.07 4.81
N TYR A 84 -5.50 1.90 6.12
CA TYR A 84 -6.55 1.35 6.98
C TYR A 84 -7.76 2.30 7.08
N ALA A 85 -7.56 3.62 7.11
CA ALA A 85 -8.68 4.56 7.09
C ALA A 85 -9.41 4.61 5.72
N GLY A 86 -8.70 4.31 4.63
CA GLY A 86 -9.21 4.47 3.26
C GLY A 86 -9.72 3.19 2.59
N THR A 87 -9.54 2.03 3.20
CA THR A 87 -9.87 0.72 2.59
C THR A 87 -10.75 -0.12 3.52
N THR A 88 -11.43 -1.12 2.96
CA THR A 88 -12.18 -2.10 3.76
C THR A 88 -11.25 -3.19 4.34
N SER A 89 -11.71 -3.87 5.40
CA SER A 89 -10.97 -4.98 6.02
C SER A 89 -10.73 -6.11 5.02
N GLY A 90 -9.57 -6.76 5.12
CA GLY A 90 -9.21 -7.90 4.27
C GLY A 90 -8.76 -7.55 2.85
N THR A 91 -8.66 -6.27 2.49
CA THR A 91 -8.09 -5.84 1.20
C THR A 91 -6.64 -6.30 1.05
N MET A 92 -6.23 -6.49 -0.20
CA MET A 92 -4.89 -6.95 -0.56
C MET A 92 -3.79 -6.09 0.04
N LEU A 93 -3.93 -4.77 -0.08
CA LEU A 93 -2.89 -3.86 0.41
C LEU A 93 -2.75 -3.94 1.93
N ARG A 94 -3.85 -4.10 2.69
CA ARG A 94 -3.77 -4.32 4.14
C ARG A 94 -3.01 -5.60 4.49
N LYS A 95 -3.25 -6.69 3.75
CA LYS A 95 -2.50 -7.96 3.92
C LYS A 95 -1.02 -7.77 3.60
N LEU A 96 -0.68 -7.06 2.52
CA LEU A 96 0.70 -6.73 2.18
C LEU A 96 1.35 -5.89 3.29
N MET A 97 0.67 -4.88 3.85
CA MET A 97 1.22 -4.09 4.96
C MET A 97 1.62 -4.97 6.15
N VAL A 98 0.76 -5.92 6.50
CA VAL A 98 1.02 -6.88 7.58
C VAL A 98 2.22 -7.77 7.24
N GLU A 99 2.27 -8.30 6.02
CA GLU A 99 3.36 -9.16 5.56
C GLU A 99 4.71 -8.43 5.55
N MET A 100 4.76 -7.18 5.07
CA MET A 100 5.97 -6.34 5.09
C MET A 100 6.50 -6.13 6.51
N HIS A 101 5.59 -5.96 7.48
CA HIS A 101 5.95 -5.70 8.88
C HIS A 101 6.27 -6.95 9.69
N ARG A 102 5.79 -8.11 9.24
CA ARG A 102 6.00 -9.42 9.86
C ARG A 102 7.46 -9.86 9.82
N HIS A 103 8.19 -9.50 8.77
CA HIS A 103 9.61 -9.88 8.56
C HIS A 103 10.62 -8.94 9.23
N LEU A 104 10.16 -7.88 9.90
CA LEU A 104 11.05 -7.01 10.67
C LEU A 104 11.48 -7.75 11.93
N GLU A 105 12.60 -8.50 11.86
CA GLU A 105 13.21 -9.27 12.96
C GLU A 105 13.45 -8.45 14.24
N SER A 106 13.45 -7.13 14.09
CA SER A 106 13.43 -6.20 15.20
C SER A 106 12.41 -5.12 14.90
N PHE A 107 11.14 -5.40 15.20
CA PHE A 107 10.22 -4.36 15.69
C PHE A 107 10.78 -3.85 17.01
N SER A 108 11.97 -3.24 16.96
CA SER A 108 12.56 -2.52 18.04
C SER A 108 11.70 -1.28 18.16
N ILE A 109 10.65 -1.42 18.98
CA ILE A 109 9.88 -0.34 19.60
C ILE A 109 10.85 0.40 20.56
N SER A 110 11.96 0.87 20.01
CA SER A 110 12.95 1.69 20.68
C SER A 110 12.67 3.10 20.20
N CYS A 111 11.72 3.74 20.88
CA CYS A 111 11.81 5.11 21.37
C CYS A 111 10.41 5.57 21.80
N CYS A 112 10.05 5.25 23.05
CA CYS A 112 9.24 6.09 23.94
C CYS A 112 7.80 6.47 23.54
N VAL A 113 7.24 5.93 22.45
CA VAL A 113 5.85 6.15 22.04
C VAL A 113 5.16 4.80 21.96
N ASP A 114 4.07 4.66 22.71
CA ASP A 114 3.21 3.48 22.66
C ASP A 114 2.84 3.17 21.19
N PRO A 115 3.13 1.97 20.66
CA PRO A 115 2.77 1.60 19.29
C PRO A 115 1.28 1.78 19.00
N ALA A 116 0.42 1.64 20.00
CA ALA A 116 -1.02 1.89 19.89
C ALA A 116 -1.36 3.38 19.64
N CYS A 117 -0.42 4.29 19.91
CA CYS A 117 -0.55 5.71 19.58
C CYS A 117 -0.09 6.05 18.15
N ILE A 118 0.59 5.13 17.46
CA ILE A 118 1.20 5.39 16.14
C ILE A 118 0.49 4.60 15.04
N TYR A 119 0.21 3.32 15.28
CA TYR A 119 -0.46 2.45 14.30
C TYR A 119 -1.97 2.36 14.56
N PRO A 120 -2.78 2.19 13.50
CA PRO A 120 -4.20 1.87 13.65
C PRO A 120 -4.40 0.58 14.45
N MET A 121 -5.39 0.56 15.33
CA MET A 121 -5.69 -0.63 16.14
C MET A 121 -6.01 -1.85 15.27
N GLU A 122 -6.78 -1.68 14.20
CA GLU A 122 -7.08 -2.74 13.22
C GLU A 122 -5.81 -3.35 12.61
N PHE A 123 -4.79 -2.53 12.31
CA PHE A 123 -3.52 -3.05 11.79
C PHE A 123 -2.79 -3.90 12.81
N LEU A 124 -2.76 -3.46 14.08
CA LEU A 124 -2.13 -4.23 15.15
C LEU A 124 -2.85 -5.57 15.37
N GLU A 125 -4.18 -5.59 15.28
CA GLU A 125 -4.97 -6.82 15.35
C GLU A 125 -4.62 -7.79 14.20
N ASP A 126 -4.59 -7.29 12.96
CA ASP A 126 -4.22 -8.09 11.80
C ASP A 126 -2.77 -8.61 11.88
N LEU A 127 -1.83 -7.78 12.37
CA LEU A 127 -0.43 -8.15 12.56
C LEU A 127 -0.25 -9.21 13.65
N ILE A 128 -0.90 -9.04 14.81
CA ILE A 128 -0.87 -10.05 15.88
C ILE A 128 -1.47 -11.37 15.39
N ALA A 129 -2.58 -11.32 14.65
CA ALA A 129 -3.19 -12.52 14.07
C ALA A 129 -2.21 -13.25 13.14
N ALA A 130 -1.53 -12.53 12.24
CA ALA A 130 -0.52 -13.11 11.35
C ALA A 130 0.66 -13.74 12.13
N LEU A 131 1.20 -13.05 13.14
CA LEU A 131 2.30 -13.57 13.96
C LEU A 131 1.94 -14.82 14.78
N ILE A 132 0.66 -15.00 15.14
CA ILE A 132 0.19 -16.20 15.84
C ILE A 132 0.08 -17.39 14.89
N VAL A 133 -0.35 -17.18 13.64
CA VAL A 133 -0.49 -18.23 12.61
C VAL A 133 0.88 -18.84 12.29
N ASP A 134 1.90 -18.01 12.19
CA ASP A 134 3.28 -18.40 11.87
C ASP A 134 3.94 -19.38 12.82
N LYS A 135 3.69 -19.23 14.12
CA LYS A 135 4.24 -20.16 15.11
C LYS A 135 3.73 -21.59 14.91
N LYS A 136 2.78 -21.82 14.00
CA LYS A 136 2.20 -23.12 13.69
C LYS A 136 2.58 -23.68 12.31
N ALA A 137 3.23 -22.91 11.44
CA ALA A 137 3.48 -23.33 10.05
C ALA A 137 4.97 -23.19 9.67
N ASP A 138 5.52 -24.25 9.06
CA ASP A 138 6.78 -24.17 8.30
C ASP A 138 6.58 -23.14 7.18
N VAL A 139 7.52 -22.20 7.01
CA VAL A 139 7.37 -20.99 6.19
C VAL A 139 6.97 -21.36 4.75
N PRO A 140 5.78 -20.97 4.26
CA PRO A 140 5.46 -21.09 2.85
C PRO A 140 6.18 -20.02 2.04
N ASP A 141 6.62 -20.40 0.84
CA ASP A 141 7.10 -19.50 -0.20
C ASP A 141 6.07 -18.37 -0.43
N ARG A 142 6.52 -17.12 -0.68
CA ARG A 142 5.62 -15.97 -0.90
C ARG A 142 4.80 -16.21 -2.18
N ASP A 143 3.62 -16.80 -2.07
CA ASP A 143 2.74 -17.03 -3.22
C ASP A 143 1.95 -15.75 -3.54
N TYR A 144 2.41 -15.01 -4.54
CA TYR A 144 1.86 -13.73 -5.00
C TYR A 144 0.42 -13.85 -5.54
N GLU A 145 0.04 -15.02 -6.08
CA GLU A 145 -1.29 -15.24 -6.67
C GLU A 145 -2.39 -15.23 -5.59
N ASN A 146 -2.04 -15.46 -4.32
CA ASN A 146 -2.98 -15.35 -3.21
C ASN A 146 -3.38 -13.90 -2.88
N PHE A 147 -2.60 -12.93 -3.34
CA PHE A 147 -2.94 -11.53 -3.12
C PHE A 147 -3.88 -11.04 -4.21
N LEU A 148 -3.64 -11.33 -5.49
CA LEU A 148 -4.37 -10.72 -6.62
C LEU A 148 -5.88 -10.95 -6.60
N GLU A 149 -6.66 -9.87 -6.68
CA GLU A 149 -8.09 -9.95 -6.95
C GLU A 149 -8.30 -10.39 -8.39
N THR A 150 -9.09 -11.45 -8.57
CA THR A 150 -9.46 -11.93 -9.91
C THR A 150 -10.51 -10.99 -10.48
N ILE A 151 -10.32 -10.56 -11.73
CA ILE A 151 -11.40 -9.89 -12.48
C ILE A 151 -12.44 -10.97 -12.74
N GLU A 152 -13.46 -11.09 -11.88
CA GLU A 152 -14.66 -11.82 -12.25
C GLU A 152 -15.20 -11.18 -13.52
N ALA A 153 -15.06 -11.87 -14.65
CA ALA A 153 -15.57 -11.41 -15.93
C ALA A 153 -17.07 -11.15 -15.74
N ALA A 154 -17.45 -9.87 -15.70
CA ALA A 154 -18.84 -9.48 -15.69
C ALA A 154 -19.51 -10.21 -16.87
N PRO A 155 -20.57 -11.01 -16.65
CA PRO A 155 -21.21 -11.73 -17.74
C PRO A 155 -21.71 -10.68 -18.73
N CYS A 156 -21.05 -10.60 -19.89
CA CYS A 156 -21.53 -9.85 -21.04
C CYS A 156 -22.88 -10.46 -21.42
N LYS A 157 -23.96 -9.85 -20.92
CA LYS A 157 -25.30 -10.16 -21.39
C LYS A 157 -25.40 -9.58 -22.80
N GLU A 158 -25.08 -10.40 -23.80
CA GLU A 158 -25.48 -10.12 -25.18
C GLU A 158 -26.99 -9.89 -25.19
N LYS A 159 -27.40 -8.74 -25.72
CA LYS A 159 -28.80 -8.40 -25.98
C LYS A 159 -29.10 -8.60 -27.45
#